data_AF-X1J5X7-F1
#
_entry.id   AF-X1J5X7-F1
#
_cell.length_a   1.000
_cell.length_b   1.000
_cell.length_c   1.000
_cell.angle_alpha   90.00
_cell.angle_beta   90.00
_cell.angle_gamma   90.00
#
_symmetry.space_group_name_H-M   'P 1'
#
loop_
_entity.id
_entity.type
_entity.pdbx_description
1 polymer ?
#
loop_
_entity_poly.entity_id
_entity_poly.type
_entity_poly.pdbx_seq_one_letter_code
_entity_poly.pdbx_strand_id
1 'polypeptide(L)' 'MDKVTNDIKLALEGAELIMIVTPANAHAKIAKDCAPHLKGNQVVILNPGRTGGALEFDKVLIEKKIKNKPI' A
#
# COMPACT_ATOMS: atom_id res chain seq x y z
N MET A 1 1.42 18.83 10.58
CA MET A 1 1.14 19.45 9.27
C MET A 1 0.60 18.33 8.41
N ASP A 2 -0.71 18.35 8.15
CA ASP A 2 -1.42 17.26 7.48
C ASP A 2 -1.18 17.38 5.98
N LYS A 3 -0.23 16.58 5.47
CA LYS A 3 0.16 16.59 4.05
C LYS A 3 -0.95 15.97 3.21
N VAL A 4 -1.45 16.73 2.23
CA VAL A 4 -2.35 16.24 1.18
C VAL A 4 -1.61 16.28 -0.15
N THR A 5 -1.57 15.16 -0.86
CA THR A 5 -0.82 15.03 -2.11
C THR A 5 -1.43 13.97 -3.03
N ASN A 6 -1.13 14.06 -4.32
CA ASN A 6 -1.37 13.02 -5.32
C ASN A 6 -0.09 12.24 -5.68
N ASP A 7 1.06 12.57 -5.09
CA ASP A 7 2.31 11.81 -5.23
C ASP A 7 2.39 10.71 -4.16
N ILE A 8 2.37 9.45 -4.62
CA ILE A 8 2.39 8.28 -3.76
C ILE A 8 3.71 8.14 -2.97
N LYS A 9 4.85 8.57 -3.52
CA LYS A 9 6.13 8.54 -2.81
C LYS A 9 6.08 9.47 -1.60
N LEU A 10 5.58 10.69 -1.80
CA LEU A 10 5.43 11.68 -0.73
C LEU A 10 4.41 11.25 0.32
N ALA A 11 3.34 10.57 -0.09
CA ALA A 11 2.32 10.04 0.83
C ALA A 11 2.87 8.94 1.74
N LEU A 12 3.82 8.13 1.25
CA LEU A 12 4.42 7.01 1.99
C LEU A 12 5.67 7.41 2.80
N GLU A 13 6.24 8.59 2.55
CA GLU A 13 7.49 9.00 3.17
C GLU A 13 7.34 9.23 4.68
N GLY A 14 8.06 8.42 5.47
CA GLY A 14 8.06 8.51 6.93
C GLY A 14 6.84 7.87 7.59
N ALA A 15 5.90 7.31 6.82
CA ALA A 15 4.74 6.61 7.38
C ALA A 15 5.18 5.27 8.00
N GLU A 16 4.82 5.03 9.26
CA GLU A 16 4.94 3.71 9.90
C GLU A 16 3.66 2.88 9.67
N LEU A 17 2.52 3.56 9.56
CA LEU A 17 1.21 2.96 9.29
C LEU A 17 0.60 3.61 8.05
N ILE A 18 0.19 2.78 7.10
CA ILE A 18 -0.44 3.19 5.84
C ILE A 18 -1.85 2.60 5.80
N MET A 19 -2.85 3.46 5.81
CA MET A 19 -4.25 3.04 5.78
C MET A 19 -4.87 3.35 4.42
N ILE A 20 -5.22 2.31 3.67
CA ILE A 20 -5.85 2.43 2.37
C ILE A 20 -7.37 2.41 2.56
N VAL A 21 -7.98 3.57 2.33
CA VAL A 21 -9.42 3.80 2.50
C VAL A 21 -10.10 4.01 1.15
N THR A 22 -10.08 2.98 0.33
CA THR A 22 -10.63 3.00 -1.04
C THR A 22 -11.53 1.79 -1.29
N PRO A 23 -12.42 1.85 -2.30
CA PRO A 23 -13.16 0.66 -2.73
C PRO A 23 -12.21 -0.47 -3.18
N ALA A 24 -12.64 -1.73 -3.03
CA ALA A 24 -11.76 -2.88 -3.22
C ALA A 24 -11.21 -3.05 -4.65
N ASN A 25 -11.91 -2.55 -5.67
CA ASN A 25 -11.42 -2.57 -7.05
C ASN A 25 -10.14 -1.72 -7.26
N ALA A 26 -9.78 -0.86 -6.31
CA ALA A 26 -8.58 -0.04 -6.37
C ALA A 26 -7.36 -0.71 -5.71
N HIS A 27 -7.52 -1.76 -4.90
CA HIS A 27 -6.43 -2.34 -4.11
C HIS A 27 -5.24 -2.79 -4.98
N ALA A 28 -5.50 -3.51 -6.07
CA ALA A 28 -4.44 -3.93 -6.99
C ALA A 28 -3.68 -2.75 -7.62
N LYS A 29 -4.39 -1.67 -7.98
CA LYS A 29 -3.74 -0.46 -8.55
C LYS A 29 -2.88 0.22 -7.49
N ILE A 30 -3.42 0.45 -6.30
CA ILE A 30 -2.71 1.10 -5.20
C ILE A 30 -1.48 0.28 -4.80
N ALA A 31 -1.59 -1.05 -4.74
CA ALA A 31 -0.44 -1.93 -4.50
C ALA A 31 0.69 -1.73 -5.52
N LYS A 32 0.35 -1.60 -6.82
CA LYS A 32 1.32 -1.35 -7.89
C LYS A 32 2.01 0.01 -7.73
N ASP A 33 1.23 1.03 -7.36
CA ASP A 33 1.73 2.40 -7.19
C ASP A 33 2.60 2.52 -5.93
N CYS A 34 2.26 1.80 -4.85
CA CYS A 34 3.02 1.77 -3.60
C CYS A 34 4.30 0.92 -3.69
N ALA A 35 4.29 -0.17 -4.47
CA ALA A 35 5.38 -1.16 -4.54
C ALA A 35 6.81 -0.59 -4.60
N PRO A 36 7.14 0.42 -5.44
CA PRO A 36 8.50 0.96 -5.52
C PRO A 36 8.93 1.81 -4.31
N HIS A 37 8.02 2.15 -3.41
CA HIS A 37 8.25 3.09 -2.31
C HIS A 37 8.07 2.49 -0.92
N LEU A 38 7.46 1.29 -0.83
CA LEU A 38 7.25 0.59 0.43
C LEU A 38 8.57 0.18 1.10
N LYS A 39 8.56 0.20 2.43
CA LYS A 39 9.67 -0.21 3.29
C LYS A 39 9.19 -1.28 4.27
N GLY A 40 10.11 -2.15 4.69
CA GLY A 40 9.78 -3.31 5.52
C GLY A 40 9.34 -3.00 6.95
N ASN A 41 9.54 -1.77 7.41
CA ASN A 41 9.10 -1.29 8.73
C ASN A 41 7.71 -0.63 8.69
N GLN A 42 7.01 -0.67 7.55
CA GLN A 42 5.67 -0.09 7.41
C GLN A 42 4.61 -1.17 7.57
N VAL A 43 3.46 -0.78 8.11
CA VAL A 43 2.27 -1.61 8.21
C VAL A 43 1.22 -1.12 7.22
N VAL A 44 0.65 -2.02 6.39
CA VAL A 44 -0.41 -1.66 5.45
C VAL A 44 -1.76 -2.23 5.91
N ILE A 45 -2.71 -1.34 6.18
CA ILE A 45 -4.09 -1.70 6.52
C ILE A 45 -5.01 -1.35 5.35
N LEU A 46 -5.81 -2.32 4.92
CA LEU A 46 -6.92 -2.08 3.99
C LEU A 46 -8.21 -1.91 4.78
N ASN A 47 -8.84 -0.73 4.68
CA ASN A 47 -10.12 -0.44 5.34
C ASN A 47 -11.12 0.23 4.37
N PRO A 48 -12.10 -0.50 3.82
CA PRO A 48 -12.39 -1.91 4.06
C PRO A 48 -11.49 -2.84 3.24
N GLY A 49 -10.99 -3.92 3.85
CA GLY A 49 -10.21 -4.95 3.12
C GLY A 49 -11.04 -5.82 2.17
N ARG A 50 -12.35 -5.97 2.42
CA ARG A 50 -13.27 -6.86 1.69
C ARG A 50 -12.73 -8.31 1.59
N THR A 51 -13.36 -9.13 0.76
CA THR A 51 -12.96 -10.52 0.56
C THR A 51 -11.64 -10.59 -0.20
N GLY A 52 -10.57 -11.01 0.47
CA GLY A 52 -9.27 -11.27 -0.16
C GLY A 52 -8.48 -10.02 -0.57
N GLY A 53 -8.88 -8.80 -0.21
CA GLY A 53 -8.15 -7.60 -0.61
C GLY A 53 -6.70 -7.58 -0.15
N ALA A 54 -6.42 -8.08 1.06
CA ALA A 54 -5.05 -8.23 1.56
C ALA A 54 -4.26 -9.22 0.69
N LEU A 55 -4.86 -10.34 0.29
CA LEU A 55 -4.22 -11.33 -0.59
C LEU A 55 -3.97 -10.77 -2.00
N GLU A 56 -4.88 -9.97 -2.55
CA GLU A 56 -4.68 -9.31 -3.84
C GLU A 56 -3.54 -8.29 -3.77
N PHE A 57 -3.52 -7.47 -2.72
CA PHE A 57 -2.44 -6.51 -2.47
C PHE A 57 -1.10 -7.25 -2.36
N ASP A 58 -1.06 -8.31 -1.56
CA ASP A 58 0.10 -9.17 -1.34
C ASP A 58 0.65 -9.78 -2.63
N LYS A 59 -0.25 -10.35 -3.44
CA LYS A 59 0.06 -10.94 -4.73
C LYS A 59 0.72 -9.92 -5.66
N VAL A 60 0.20 -8.71 -5.72
CA VAL A 60 0.79 -7.63 -6.54
C VAL A 60 2.19 -7.28 -6.07
N LEU A 61 2.44 -7.19 -4.76
CA LEU A 61 3.77 -6.91 -4.22
C LEU A 61 4.77 -8.02 -4.58
N ILE A 62 4.34 -9.29 -4.52
CA ILE A 62 5.13 -10.45 -4.95
C ILE A 62 5.44 -10.37 -6.46
N GLU A 63 4.44 -10.08 -7.29
CA GLU A 63 4.60 -9.92 -8.74
C GLU A 63 5.58 -8.78 -9.09
N LYS A 64 5.58 -7.71 -8.29
CA LYS A 64 6.51 -6.58 -8.41
C LYS A 64 7.91 -6.87 -7.85
N LYS A 65 8.14 -8.05 -7.27
CA LYS A 65 9.43 -8.51 -6.73
C LYS A 65 10.03 -7.53 -5.72
N ILE A 66 9.20 -6.95 -4.86
CA ILE A 66 9.70 -6.02 -3.85
C ILE A 66 10.59 -6.75 -2.84
N LYS A 67 11.71 -6.12 -2.45
CA LYS A 67 12.67 -6.73 -1.51
C LYS A 67 12.25 -6.55 -0.05
N ASN A 68 11.57 -5.45 0.25
CA ASN A 68 11.24 -5.02 1.61
C ASN A 68 9.73 -4.88 1.73
N LYS A 69 9.06 -6.01 1.93
CA LYS A 69 7.60 -6.09 2.01
C LYS A 69 7.10 -5.51 3.34
N PRO A 70 6.07 -4.65 3.33
CA PRO A 70 5.45 -4.19 4.56
C PRO A 70 4.78 -5.36 5.29
N ILE A 71 4.47 -5.14 6.57
CA ILE A 71 3.68 -6.05 7.40
C ILE A 71 2.19 -5.86 7.10
#